data_AF-A0A702BA93-F1
#
_entry.id   AF-A0A702BA93-F1
#
_cell.length_a   1.000
_cell.length_b   1.000
_cell.length_c   1.000
_cell.angle_alpha   90.00
_cell.angle_beta   90.00
_cell.angle_gamma   90.00
#
_symmetry.space_group_name_H-M   'P 1'
#
loop_
_entity.id
_entity.type
_entity.pdbx_description
1 polymer ?
#
loop_
_entity_poly.entity_id
_entity_poly.type
_entity_poly.pdbx_seq_one_letter_code
_entity_poly.pdbx_strand_id
1 'polypeptide(L)'
;MEVKKIWYTISGLLIYTGINISVAADSVDTQLFLRMDVVNVTCLINDGAGINQQVNLPLASQAELRAGTAKSGLAKLMVDCSKNLTQPASFEVSLAPSGGVSAVGSGADGILRTDLSGVALKLVWKINGQPASLAFGDYSKFFPSASTPQQWDLSLLVTPQYIPGENIEKGFYKSAVKVNIIYI
;
A
#
# COMPACT_ATOMS: atom_id res chain seq x y z
N MET A 1 -9.35 -31.86 106.32
CA MET A 1 -7.98 -31.75 105.78
C MET A 1 -7.91 -30.45 104.97
N GLU A 2 -7.01 -29.57 105.36
CA GLU A 2 -6.68 -28.26 104.78
C GLU A 2 -6.41 -28.33 103.26
N VAL A 3 -6.98 -27.47 102.39
CA VAL A 3 -6.72 -26.05 102.03
C VAL A 3 -5.67 -25.86 100.90
N LYS A 4 -6.06 -25.01 99.92
CA LYS A 4 -5.26 -24.16 98.97
C LYS A 4 -4.81 -24.78 97.63
N LYS A 5 -4.80 -24.11 96.45
CA LYS A 5 -4.90 -22.68 96.07
C LYS A 5 -5.44 -22.49 94.62
N ILE A 6 -6.33 -21.49 94.46
CA ILE A 6 -6.32 -20.29 93.57
C ILE A 6 -5.97 -20.47 92.08
N TRP A 7 -6.86 -19.99 91.20
CA TRP A 7 -6.53 -19.06 90.09
C TRP A 7 -7.65 -18.03 89.88
N TYR A 8 -7.26 -16.77 89.71
CA TYR A 8 -8.08 -15.60 89.36
C TYR A 8 -8.71 -15.79 87.95
N THR A 9 -9.69 -15.04 87.46
CA THR A 9 -9.45 -13.73 86.79
C THR A 9 -10.78 -13.20 86.19
N ILE A 10 -11.18 -12.00 86.61
CA ILE A 10 -11.66 -10.81 85.86
C ILE A 10 -12.90 -10.89 84.94
N SER A 11 -13.85 -10.03 85.31
CA SER A 11 -14.99 -9.43 84.62
C SER A 11 -14.70 -8.84 83.23
N GLY A 12 -15.70 -8.79 82.35
CA GLY A 12 -15.57 -8.01 81.12
C GLY A 12 -16.84 -7.96 80.27
N LEU A 13 -17.60 -6.89 80.46
CA LEU A 13 -18.81 -6.47 79.75
C LEU A 13 -18.61 -6.45 78.22
N LEU A 14 -19.54 -7.06 77.48
CA LEU A 14 -19.63 -6.98 76.01
C LEU A 14 -19.90 -5.53 75.58
N ILE A 15 -18.88 -4.88 74.99
CA ILE A 15 -19.07 -3.68 74.17
C ILE A 15 -18.95 -4.14 72.72
N TYR A 16 -20.09 -4.22 72.03
CA TYR A 16 -20.16 -4.33 70.58
C TYR A 16 -19.60 -3.03 69.97
N THR A 17 -18.31 -3.02 69.66
CA THR A 17 -17.74 -2.01 68.75
C THR A 17 -17.70 -2.62 67.36
N GLY A 18 -18.53 -2.09 66.47
CA GLY A 18 -18.44 -2.37 65.05
C GLY A 18 -17.14 -1.79 64.51
N ILE A 19 -16.13 -2.65 64.37
CA ILE A 19 -14.89 -2.30 63.67
C ILE A 19 -15.25 -2.30 62.18
N ASN A 20 -15.42 -1.11 61.60
CA ASN A 20 -15.38 -0.97 60.15
C ASN A 20 -13.92 -1.11 59.72
N ILE A 21 -13.56 -2.31 59.26
CA ILE A 21 -12.27 -2.54 58.60
C ILE A 21 -12.41 -1.95 57.21
N SER A 22 -11.96 -0.70 57.02
CA SER A 22 -11.82 -0.15 55.68
C SER A 22 -10.57 -0.75 55.05
N VAL A 23 -10.76 -1.78 54.24
CA VAL A 23 -9.70 -2.27 53.36
C VAL A 23 -9.51 -1.20 52.29
N ALA A 24 -8.39 -0.49 52.35
CA ALA A 24 -7.98 0.38 51.24
C ALA A 24 -7.69 -0.54 50.05
N ALA A 25 -8.58 -0.50 49.05
CA ALA A 25 -8.30 -1.13 47.78
C ALA A 25 -7.16 -0.34 47.14
N ASP A 26 -6.00 -0.97 46.96
CA ASP A 26 -4.94 -0.42 46.12
C ASP A 26 -5.53 -0.21 44.72
N SER A 27 -5.72 1.06 44.34
CA SER A 27 -6.07 1.40 42.97
C SER A 27 -4.84 1.11 42.12
N VAL A 28 -4.85 -0.04 41.44
CA VAL A 28 -3.85 -0.32 40.40
C VAL A 28 -4.13 0.64 39.26
N ASP A 29 -3.33 1.69 39.18
CA ASP A 29 -3.37 2.68 38.10
C ASP A 29 -2.71 2.07 36.85
N THR A 30 -3.48 1.23 36.13
CA THR A 30 -3.04 0.70 34.84
C THR A 30 -3.06 1.81 33.80
N GLN A 31 -1.89 2.33 33.47
CA GLN A 31 -1.74 3.28 32.36
C GLN A 31 -1.96 2.55 31.02
N LEU A 32 -3.03 2.92 30.33
CA LEU A 32 -3.31 2.49 28.97
C LEU A 32 -2.48 3.34 27.99
N PHE A 33 -1.45 2.74 27.39
CA PHE A 33 -0.68 3.38 26.32
C PHE A 33 -1.38 3.16 24.97
N LEU A 34 -2.21 4.13 24.56
CA LEU A 34 -2.77 4.21 23.21
C LEU A 34 -1.74 4.87 22.28
N ARG A 35 -1.08 4.10 21.44
CA ARG A 35 -0.33 4.63 20.30
C ARG A 35 -1.26 4.67 19.08
N MET A 36 -1.77 5.86 18.77
CA MET A 36 -2.52 6.14 17.55
C MET A 36 -1.61 6.86 16.55
N ASP A 37 -1.34 6.24 15.41
CA ASP A 37 -0.72 6.92 14.28
C ASP A 37 -1.80 7.62 13.45
N VAL A 38 -1.84 8.94 13.51
CA VAL A 38 -2.71 9.76 12.65
C VAL A 38 -1.97 9.97 11.32
N VAL A 39 -2.32 9.20 10.28
CA VAL A 39 -1.80 9.41 8.92
C VAL A 39 -2.61 10.51 8.23
N ASN A 40 -1.91 11.57 7.81
CA ASN A 40 -2.50 12.87 7.40
C ASN A 40 -2.50 13.11 5.88
N VAL A 41 -2.12 12.12 5.07
CA VAL A 41 -1.96 12.31 3.61
C VAL A 41 -3.10 11.60 2.87
N THR A 42 -4.18 12.33 2.63
CA THR A 42 -5.35 11.87 1.86
C THR A 42 -5.30 12.42 0.43
N CYS A 43 -4.26 12.09 -0.34
CA CYS A 43 -4.26 12.46 -1.74
C CYS A 43 -5.31 11.64 -2.49
N LEU A 44 -6.03 12.28 -3.41
CA LEU A 44 -6.98 11.62 -4.28
C LEU A 44 -6.23 10.98 -5.44
N ILE A 45 -6.39 9.68 -5.59
CA ILE A 45 -5.88 8.96 -6.76
C ILE A 45 -7.00 8.90 -7.80
N ASN A 46 -6.69 9.35 -9.02
CA ASN A 46 -7.63 9.39 -10.15
C ASN A 46 -8.97 10.01 -9.78
N ASP A 47 -8.94 11.21 -9.19
CA ASP A 47 -10.14 11.94 -8.77
C ASP A 47 -11.00 11.17 -7.74
N GLY A 48 -10.39 10.28 -6.97
CA GLY A 48 -11.05 9.44 -5.96
C GLY A 48 -11.45 8.05 -6.47
N ALA A 49 -11.28 7.74 -7.75
CA ALA A 49 -11.57 6.42 -8.30
C ALA A 49 -10.57 5.33 -7.84
N GLY A 50 -9.40 5.74 -7.33
CA GLY A 50 -8.36 4.82 -6.88
C GLY A 50 -7.50 4.25 -8.03
N ILE A 51 -6.74 3.20 -7.71
CA ILE A 51 -5.74 2.59 -8.61
C ILE A 51 -6.35 1.48 -9.48
N ASN A 52 -7.46 0.86 -9.05
CA ASN A 52 -8.03 -0.29 -9.75
C ASN A 52 -8.71 0.17 -11.05
N GLN A 53 -8.05 -0.06 -12.18
CA GLN A 53 -8.50 0.36 -13.50
C GLN A 53 -8.26 -0.75 -14.53
N GLN A 54 -9.14 -0.79 -15.52
CA GLN A 54 -8.96 -1.58 -16.72
C GLN A 54 -8.63 -0.65 -17.89
N VAL A 55 -7.51 -0.93 -18.57
CA VAL A 55 -7.07 -0.17 -19.73
C VAL A 55 -7.32 -1.00 -20.97
N ASN A 56 -8.17 -0.49 -21.85
CA ASN A 56 -8.42 -1.12 -23.15
C ASN A 56 -7.41 -0.58 -24.16
N LEU A 57 -6.59 -1.48 -24.69
CA LEU A 57 -5.61 -1.13 -25.72
C LEU A 57 -6.25 -1.19 -27.11
N PRO A 58 -5.84 -0.33 -28.05
CA PRO A 58 -6.27 -0.45 -29.44
C PRO A 58 -5.89 -1.80 -30.04
N LEU A 59 -6.64 -2.24 -31.05
CA LEU A 59 -6.27 -3.41 -31.83
C LEU A 59 -4.91 -3.20 -32.49
N ALA A 60 -4.08 -4.24 -32.48
CA ALA A 60 -2.77 -4.25 -33.14
C ALA A 60 -2.67 -5.47 -34.07
N SER A 61 -2.23 -5.24 -35.29
CA SER A 61 -1.89 -6.30 -36.24
C SER A 61 -0.53 -6.92 -35.89
N GLN A 62 -0.29 -8.16 -36.35
CA GLN A 62 1.02 -8.79 -36.18
C GLN A 62 2.15 -7.99 -36.83
N ALA A 63 1.87 -7.26 -37.92
CA ALA A 63 2.84 -6.41 -38.58
C ALA A 63 3.23 -5.22 -37.70
N GLU A 64 2.25 -4.54 -37.10
CA GLU A 64 2.48 -3.42 -36.18
C GLU A 64 3.24 -3.87 -34.92
N LEU A 65 2.90 -5.04 -34.36
CA LEU A 65 3.61 -5.62 -33.21
C LEU A 65 5.07 -5.89 -33.51
N ARG A 66 5.38 -6.48 -34.68
CA ARG A 66 6.77 -6.76 -35.10
C ARG A 66 7.54 -5.50 -35.45
N ALA A 67 6.87 -4.50 -36.02
CA ALA A 67 7.47 -3.21 -36.37
C ALA A 67 7.62 -2.27 -35.16
N GLY A 68 7.02 -2.59 -34.00
CA GLY A 68 7.00 -1.71 -32.83
C GLY A 68 6.19 -0.42 -33.05
N THR A 69 5.20 -0.45 -33.96
CA THR A 69 4.39 0.71 -34.34
C THR A 69 2.96 0.65 -33.80
N ALA A 70 2.65 -0.38 -33.00
CA ALA A 70 1.35 -0.51 -32.37
C ALA A 70 1.05 0.69 -31.46
N LYS A 71 -0.23 1.07 -31.39
CA LYS A 71 -0.65 2.25 -30.62
C LYS A 71 -0.63 1.98 -29.13
N SER A 72 -0.16 2.96 -28.37
CA SER A 72 -0.22 2.95 -26.91
C SER A 72 -1.63 3.23 -26.39
N GLY A 73 -1.98 2.63 -25.26
CA GLY A 73 -3.06 3.10 -24.40
C GLY A 73 -2.51 3.86 -23.20
N LEU A 74 -3.39 4.62 -22.55
CA LEU A 74 -3.08 5.40 -21.35
C LEU A 74 -3.65 4.70 -20.11
N ALA A 75 -2.78 4.30 -19.18
CA ALA A 75 -3.19 3.95 -17.84
C ALA A 75 -3.09 5.20 -16.96
N LYS A 76 -4.23 5.84 -16.68
CA LYS A 76 -4.27 7.10 -15.93
C LYS A 76 -3.86 6.83 -14.48
N LEU A 77 -2.88 7.56 -13.98
CA LEU A 77 -2.51 7.54 -12.56
C LEU A 77 -2.18 8.95 -12.13
N MET A 78 -3.23 9.71 -11.84
CA MET A 78 -3.11 11.07 -11.32
C MET A 78 -3.20 11.02 -9.80
N VAL A 79 -2.31 11.73 -9.12
CA VAL A 79 -2.37 11.92 -7.68
C VAL A 79 -2.57 13.40 -7.40
N ASP A 80 -3.66 13.74 -6.71
CA ASP A 80 -4.00 15.12 -6.34
C ASP A 80 -3.99 15.26 -4.82
N CYS A 81 -3.07 16.08 -4.31
CA CYS A 81 -2.93 16.38 -2.89
C CYS A 81 -3.41 17.80 -2.53
N SER A 82 -4.10 18.50 -3.42
CA SER A 82 -4.53 19.90 -3.23
C SER A 82 -5.44 20.11 -2.02
N LYS A 83 -6.14 19.06 -1.58
CA LYS A 83 -7.01 19.08 -0.41
C LYS A 83 -6.29 18.75 0.91
N ASN A 84 -5.00 18.45 0.89
CA ASN A 84 -4.24 18.10 2.09
C ASN A 84 -3.51 19.30 2.69
N LEU A 85 -3.55 19.39 4.02
CA LEU A 85 -2.80 20.40 4.79
C LEU A 85 -1.29 20.13 4.79
N THR A 86 -0.90 18.87 4.69
CA THR A 86 0.50 18.44 4.57
C THR A 86 0.71 17.83 3.19
N GLN A 87 1.61 18.41 2.41
CA GLN A 87 1.96 17.93 1.08
C GLN A 87 3.19 17.02 1.16
N PRO A 88 3.19 15.87 0.47
CA PRO A 88 4.38 15.04 0.36
C PRO A 88 5.45 15.80 -0.43
N ALA A 89 6.71 15.61 -0.03
CA ALA A 89 7.86 16.17 -0.74
C ALA A 89 8.10 15.44 -2.06
N SER A 90 7.77 14.15 -2.11
CA SER A 90 7.84 13.34 -3.33
C SER A 90 7.01 12.06 -3.22
N PHE A 91 6.90 11.36 -4.33
CA PHE A 91 6.31 10.03 -4.41
C PHE A 91 7.34 9.01 -4.87
N GLU A 92 7.31 7.83 -4.28
CA GLU A 92 8.03 6.67 -4.80
C GLU A 92 7.00 5.64 -5.28
N VAL A 93 7.15 5.21 -6.53
CA VAL A 93 6.26 4.25 -7.18
C VAL A 93 7.04 3.02 -7.58
N SER A 94 6.55 1.85 -7.18
CA SER A 94 7.05 0.57 -7.69
C SER A 94 5.94 -0.20 -8.38
N LEU A 95 6.33 -0.93 -9.43
CA LEU A 95 5.46 -1.77 -10.22
C LEU A 95 5.90 -3.23 -10.08
N ALA A 96 4.93 -4.13 -10.00
CA ALA A 96 5.20 -5.57 -10.01
C ALA A 96 4.18 -6.30 -10.88
N PRO A 97 4.57 -7.34 -11.63
CA PRO A 97 3.62 -8.24 -12.27
C PRO A 97 2.60 -8.79 -11.27
N SER A 98 1.36 -9.00 -11.69
CA SER A 98 0.28 -9.53 -10.85
C SER A 98 -0.60 -10.52 -11.61
N GLY A 99 -1.54 -11.19 -10.93
CA GLY A 99 -2.48 -12.10 -11.59
C GLY A 99 -1.83 -13.30 -12.30
N GLY A 100 -0.66 -13.74 -11.84
CA GLY A 100 0.07 -14.88 -12.40
C GLY A 100 0.89 -14.58 -13.67
N VAL A 101 0.92 -13.32 -14.14
CA VAL A 101 1.81 -12.91 -15.24
C VAL A 101 3.23 -12.59 -14.73
N SER A 102 4.20 -12.56 -15.64
CA SER A 102 5.60 -12.28 -15.34
C SER A 102 6.18 -11.18 -16.22
N ALA A 103 7.30 -10.59 -15.82
CA ALA A 103 8.07 -9.72 -16.70
C ALA A 103 8.78 -10.55 -17.79
N VAL A 104 9.17 -9.88 -18.87
CA VAL A 104 10.17 -10.42 -19.81
C VAL A 104 11.56 -10.08 -19.27
N GLY A 105 12.47 -11.06 -19.24
CA GLY A 105 13.81 -10.87 -18.70
C GLY A 105 13.80 -10.45 -17.22
N SER A 106 14.60 -9.44 -16.86
CA SER A 106 14.69 -8.90 -15.50
C SER A 106 13.53 -7.95 -15.13
N GLY A 107 12.75 -7.49 -16.11
CA GLY A 107 11.70 -6.48 -15.92
C GLY A 107 12.18 -5.03 -15.82
N ALA A 108 13.50 -4.78 -15.82
CA ALA A 108 14.06 -3.42 -15.74
C ALA A 108 13.68 -2.52 -16.94
N ASP A 109 13.39 -3.13 -18.08
CA ASP A 109 12.96 -2.48 -19.31
C ASP A 109 11.44 -2.23 -19.39
N GLY A 110 10.70 -2.55 -18.32
CA GLY A 110 9.26 -2.33 -18.24
C GLY A 110 8.45 -3.23 -19.18
N ILE A 111 8.99 -4.39 -19.56
CA ILE A 111 8.28 -5.33 -20.45
C ILE A 111 7.54 -6.39 -19.63
N LEU A 112 6.21 -6.39 -19.75
CA LEU A 112 5.30 -7.29 -19.06
C LEU A 112 4.74 -8.33 -20.03
N ARG A 113 4.77 -9.62 -19.69
CA ARG A 113 4.13 -10.66 -20.50
C ARG A 113 2.61 -10.53 -20.44
N THR A 114 1.97 -10.96 -21.53
CA THR A 114 0.52 -11.20 -21.56
C THR A 114 0.22 -12.69 -21.47
N ASP A 115 -1.05 -13.04 -21.36
CA ASP A 115 -1.55 -14.42 -21.51
C ASP A 115 -1.54 -14.93 -22.95
N LEU A 116 -1.25 -14.08 -23.95
CA LEU A 116 -1.14 -14.44 -25.36
C LEU A 116 0.33 -14.61 -25.76
N SER A 117 0.68 -15.76 -26.32
CA SER A 117 2.06 -16.07 -26.72
C SER A 117 2.60 -15.07 -27.76
N GLY A 118 3.86 -14.67 -27.60
CA GLY A 118 4.54 -13.71 -28.47
C GLY A 118 4.12 -12.25 -28.32
N VAL A 119 3.19 -11.93 -27.41
CA VAL A 119 2.74 -10.56 -27.13
C VAL A 119 3.09 -10.15 -25.71
N ALA A 120 3.79 -9.03 -25.60
CA ALA A 120 4.09 -8.34 -24.34
C ALA A 120 3.53 -6.93 -24.34
N LEU A 121 3.52 -6.29 -23.18
CA LEU A 121 3.24 -4.87 -23.01
C LEU A 121 4.51 -4.16 -22.57
N LYS A 122 4.90 -3.11 -23.28
CA LYS A 122 5.92 -2.16 -22.85
C LYS A 122 5.26 -1.05 -22.04
N LEU A 123 5.69 -0.89 -20.80
CA LEU A 123 5.22 0.15 -19.90
C LEU A 123 6.31 1.23 -19.81
N VAL A 124 5.93 2.47 -20.10
CA VAL A 124 6.79 3.64 -19.91
C VAL A 124 6.05 4.72 -19.14
N TRP A 125 6.78 5.48 -18.34
CA TRP A 125 6.22 6.63 -17.66
C TRP A 125 5.87 7.71 -18.68
N LYS A 126 4.62 8.18 -18.67
CA LYS A 126 4.14 9.20 -19.60
C LYS A 126 4.96 10.49 -19.51
N ILE A 127 5.42 10.84 -18.30
CA ILE A 127 6.09 12.11 -18.04
C ILE A 127 7.45 12.27 -18.74
N ASN A 128 8.18 11.17 -18.97
CA ASN A 128 9.54 11.22 -19.50
C ASN A 128 9.87 10.12 -20.53
N GLY A 129 8.92 9.24 -20.84
CA GLY A 129 9.10 8.12 -21.77
C GLY A 129 10.06 7.04 -21.30
N GLN A 130 10.57 7.11 -20.07
CA GLN A 130 11.50 6.11 -19.53
C GLN A 130 10.76 4.82 -19.19
N PRO A 131 11.45 3.65 -19.30
CA PRO A 131 10.89 2.38 -18.86
C PRO A 131 10.35 2.45 -17.43
N ALA A 132 9.13 1.94 -17.25
CA ALA A 132 8.56 1.77 -15.93
C ALA A 132 8.95 0.38 -15.42
N SER A 133 10.08 0.32 -14.71
CA SER A 133 10.67 -0.95 -14.24
C SER A 133 9.67 -1.79 -13.46
N LEU A 134 9.65 -3.08 -13.79
CA LEU A 134 8.92 -4.16 -13.11
C LEU A 134 9.85 -5.00 -12.22
N ALA A 135 11.12 -4.62 -12.14
CA ALA A 135 12.11 -5.33 -11.35
C ALA A 135 11.84 -5.14 -9.86
N PHE A 136 12.05 -6.21 -9.08
CA PHE A 136 11.83 -6.15 -7.64
C PHE A 136 12.81 -5.18 -6.98
N GLY A 137 12.27 -4.27 -6.16
CA GLY A 137 13.07 -3.29 -5.42
C GLY A 137 13.37 -2.01 -6.19
N ASP A 138 12.95 -1.90 -7.46
CA ASP A 138 13.06 -0.66 -8.21
C ASP A 138 11.91 0.30 -7.87
N TYR A 139 12.27 1.55 -7.61
CA TYR A 139 11.33 2.64 -7.32
C TYR A 139 11.60 3.81 -8.25
N SER A 140 10.54 4.30 -8.90
CA SER A 140 10.57 5.55 -9.65
C SER A 140 10.15 6.69 -8.72
N LYS A 141 10.98 7.72 -8.65
CA LYS A 141 10.75 8.88 -7.78
C LYS A 141 10.19 10.05 -8.57
N PHE A 142 9.12 10.65 -8.04
CA PHE A 142 8.41 11.77 -8.67
C PHE A 142 8.39 12.97 -7.73
N PHE A 143 8.90 14.08 -8.24
CA PHE A 143 8.97 15.35 -7.52
C PHE A 143 7.85 16.29 -7.97
N PRO A 144 7.37 17.18 -7.09
CA PRO A 144 6.38 18.17 -7.46
C PRO A 144 6.85 19.03 -8.62
N SER A 145 5.94 19.31 -9.56
CA SER A 145 6.21 20.25 -10.64
C SER A 145 6.11 21.69 -10.13
N ALA A 146 6.83 22.62 -10.77
CA ALA A 146 6.74 24.04 -10.42
C ALA A 146 5.36 24.65 -10.75
N SER A 147 4.70 24.15 -11.80
CA SER A 147 3.41 24.67 -12.29
C SER A 147 2.20 24.13 -11.53
N THR A 148 2.25 22.87 -11.11
CA THR A 148 1.18 22.19 -10.36
C THR A 148 1.82 21.39 -9.22
N PRO A 149 2.30 22.06 -8.16
CA PRO A 149 3.07 21.40 -7.09
C PRO A 149 2.24 20.43 -6.23
N GLN A 150 0.92 20.43 -6.41
CA GLN A 150 -0.03 19.61 -5.66
C GLN A 150 -0.58 18.43 -6.47
N GLN A 151 -0.16 18.30 -7.73
CA GLN A 151 -0.64 17.27 -8.64
C GLN A 151 0.52 16.58 -9.33
N TRP A 152 0.47 15.25 -9.34
CA TRP A 152 1.47 14.40 -9.98
C TRP A 152 0.79 13.56 -11.06
N ASP A 153 1.35 13.60 -12.26
CA ASP A 153 1.00 12.67 -13.35
C ASP A 153 1.99 11.50 -13.33
N LEU A 154 1.56 10.41 -12.69
CA LEU A 154 2.28 9.14 -12.61
C LEU A 154 1.79 8.15 -13.69
N SER A 155 1.06 8.64 -14.69
CA SER A 155 0.42 7.79 -15.69
C SER A 155 1.43 7.01 -16.53
N LEU A 156 0.99 5.85 -17.01
CA LEU A 156 1.78 4.99 -17.88
C LEU A 156 1.24 5.03 -19.31
N LEU A 157 2.14 5.05 -20.27
CA LEU A 157 1.83 4.63 -21.63
C LEU A 157 2.12 3.15 -21.75
N VAL A 158 1.14 2.39 -22.23
CA VAL A 158 1.20 0.94 -22.35
C VAL A 158 1.08 0.59 -23.82
N THR A 159 2.14 0.01 -24.39
CA THR A 159 2.21 -0.32 -25.82
C THR A 159 2.35 -1.82 -26.01
N PRO A 160 1.47 -2.50 -26.76
CA PRO A 160 1.68 -3.90 -27.07
C PRO A 160 2.85 -4.06 -28.04
N GLN A 161 3.68 -5.09 -27.84
CA GLN A 161 4.85 -5.35 -28.66
C GLN A 161 5.11 -6.85 -28.82
N TYR A 162 5.84 -7.18 -29.87
CA TYR A 162 6.33 -8.53 -30.13
C TYR A 162 7.47 -8.92 -29.18
N ILE A 163 7.46 -10.16 -28.68
CA ILE A 163 8.61 -10.76 -27.98
C ILE A 163 9.53 -11.45 -29.00
N PRO A 164 10.76 -10.95 -29.26
CA PRO A 164 11.64 -11.55 -30.25
C PRO A 164 11.92 -13.03 -30.01
N GLY A 165 11.66 -13.85 -31.03
CA GLY A 165 11.90 -15.29 -31.00
C GLY A 165 10.66 -16.13 -30.66
N GLU A 166 9.55 -15.51 -30.28
CA GLU A 166 8.28 -16.19 -30.03
C GLU A 166 7.35 -16.16 -31.27
N ASN A 167 6.32 -17.00 -31.30
CA ASN A 167 5.28 -16.93 -32.34
C ASN A 167 4.16 -15.99 -31.87
N ILE A 168 3.71 -15.08 -32.73
CA ILE A 168 2.57 -14.21 -32.41
C ILE A 168 1.27 -14.96 -32.69
N GLU A 169 0.57 -15.34 -31.63
CA GLU A 169 -0.77 -15.91 -31.73
C GLU A 169 -1.83 -14.84 -32.04
N LYS A 170 -2.97 -15.27 -32.56
CA LYS A 170 -4.14 -14.39 -32.76
C LYS A 170 -5.08 -14.55 -31.57
N GLY A 171 -5.53 -13.45 -31.00
CA GLY A 171 -6.50 -13.50 -29.92
C GLY A 171 -6.56 -12.23 -29.09
N PHE A 172 -7.29 -12.32 -27.99
CA PHE A 172 -7.25 -11.29 -26.94
C PHE A 172 -6.04 -11.54 -26.06
N TYR A 173 -5.40 -10.46 -25.63
CA TYR A 173 -4.31 -10.50 -24.67
C TYR A 173 -4.67 -9.66 -23.44
N LYS A 174 -4.27 -10.14 -22.27
CA LYS A 174 -4.49 -9.53 -20.97
C LYS A 174 -3.22 -9.64 -20.15
N SER A 175 -3.04 -8.67 -19.27
CA SER A 175 -1.99 -8.68 -18.27
C SER A 175 -2.41 -7.83 -17.08
N ALA A 176 -1.70 -7.98 -15.96
CA ALA A 176 -1.98 -7.25 -14.74
C ALA A 176 -0.69 -6.78 -14.08
N VAL A 177 -0.72 -5.54 -13.60
CA VAL A 177 0.37 -4.93 -12.84
C VAL A 177 -0.18 -4.44 -11.52
N LYS A 178 0.55 -4.69 -10.44
CA LYS A 178 0.32 -4.09 -9.13
C LYS A 178 1.14 -2.82 -9.04
N VAL A 179 0.49 -1.74 -8.61
CA VAL A 179 1.14 -0.44 -8.36
C VAL A 179 1.21 -0.24 -6.85
N ASN A 180 2.39 0.11 -6.34
CA ASN A 180 2.57 0.55 -4.97
C ASN A 180 3.05 2.01 -4.98
N ILE A 181 2.44 2.84 -4.14
CA ILE A 181 2.73 4.28 -4.06
C ILE A 181 3.05 4.60 -2.61
N ILE A 182 4.22 5.22 -2.39
CA ILE A 182 4.70 5.64 -1.09
C ILE A 182 4.81 7.17 -1.09
N TYR A 183 4.22 7.78 -0.07
CA TYR A 183 4.34 9.21 0.22
C TYR A 183 5.64 9.45 1.01
N ILE A 184 6.48 10.38 0.55
CA ILE A 184 7.74 10.77 1.20
C ILE A 184 7.64 12.19 1.73
#